data_AF-A0A0G4NG27-F1
#
_entry.id   AF-A0A0G4NG27-F1
#
_cell.length_a   1.000
_cell.length_b   1.000
_cell.length_c   1.000
_cell.angle_alpha   90.00
_cell.angle_beta   90.00
_cell.angle_gamma   90.00
#
_symmetry.space_group_name_H-M   'P 1'
#
loop_
_entity.id
_entity.type
_entity.pdbx_description
1 polymer ?
#
loop_
_entity_poly.entity_id
_entity_poly.type
_entity_poly.pdbx_seq_one_letter_code
_entity_poly.pdbx_strand_id
1 'polypeptide(L)'
;MGDAADAADDLSSAEASDYFVQYVIVRTGGKVRSVDWAVGSGSKSIQLVVGTTNNQLEYYSIPTKDSGKAKKEDTPDYTRSLSVDLPGHRTDVRSVSLSSDDKMLASASNGSLKIWNIKTQTCIRTFECGY
;
A
#
# COMPACT_ATOMS: atom_id res chain seq x y z
N MET A 1 16.10 -50.54 -32.54
CA MET A 1 15.98 -50.27 -31.10
C MET A 1 16.96 -49.16 -30.76
N GLY A 2 16.54 -47.91 -30.89
CA GLY A 2 17.32 -46.75 -30.45
C GLY A 2 16.53 -46.12 -29.32
N ASP A 3 16.98 -46.37 -28.09
CA ASP A 3 16.40 -45.84 -26.86
C ASP A 3 16.69 -44.34 -26.81
N ALA A 4 15.69 -43.52 -27.17
CA ALA A 4 15.73 -42.09 -26.89
C ALA A 4 15.33 -41.92 -25.43
N ALA A 5 16.33 -41.97 -24.55
CA ALA A 5 16.17 -41.62 -23.15
C ALA A 5 15.66 -40.17 -23.08
N ASP A 6 14.42 -40.03 -22.64
CA ASP A 6 13.79 -38.78 -22.22
C ASP A 6 14.68 -38.16 -21.13
N ALA A 7 15.53 -37.21 -21.53
CA ALA A 7 16.33 -36.44 -20.61
C ALA A 7 15.36 -35.53 -19.86
N ALA A 8 14.94 -35.96 -18.67
CA ALA A 8 14.19 -35.13 -17.75
C ALA A 8 14.99 -33.83 -17.52
N ASP A 9 14.46 -32.71 -18.00
CA ASP A 9 15.08 -31.40 -17.84
C ASP A 9 15.42 -31.16 -16.36
N ASP A 10 16.69 -30.89 -16.10
CA ASP A 10 17.22 -30.61 -14.77
C ASP A 10 16.67 -29.26 -14.26
N LEU A 11 15.59 -29.33 -13.49
CA LEU A 11 14.88 -28.19 -12.92
C LEU A 11 15.71 -27.42 -11.86
N SER A 12 16.91 -27.89 -11.51
CA SER A 12 17.75 -27.26 -10.49
C SER A 12 18.32 -25.89 -10.90
N SER A 13 18.37 -25.59 -12.21
CA SER A 13 18.86 -24.31 -12.73
C SER A 13 17.76 -23.32 -13.13
N ALA A 14 16.49 -23.69 -12.96
CA ALA A 14 15.39 -22.86 -13.43
C ALA A 14 15.23 -21.60 -12.55
N GLU A 15 15.13 -20.44 -13.19
CA GLU A 15 14.96 -19.16 -12.50
C GLU A 15 13.49 -18.91 -12.18
N ALA A 16 13.20 -18.12 -11.14
CA ALA A 16 11.81 -17.78 -10.79
C ALA A 16 11.06 -17.12 -11.96
N SER A 17 11.76 -16.39 -12.82
CA SER A 17 11.22 -15.78 -14.04
C SER A 17 10.76 -16.80 -15.08
N ASP A 18 11.25 -18.04 -15.04
CA ASP A 18 10.82 -19.11 -15.95
C ASP A 18 9.40 -19.61 -15.60
N TYR A 19 8.95 -19.39 -14.36
CA TYR A 19 7.64 -19.81 -13.87
C TYR A 19 6.68 -18.65 -13.57
N PHE A 20 7.21 -17.50 -13.16
CA PHE A 20 6.41 -16.37 -12.70
C PHE A 20 6.55 -15.20 -13.66
N VAL A 21 5.44 -14.84 -14.28
CA VAL A 21 5.33 -13.61 -15.07
C VAL A 21 4.75 -12.51 -14.19
N GLN A 22 5.32 -11.32 -14.28
CA GLN A 22 4.80 -10.15 -13.58
C GLN A 22 3.33 -9.90 -13.96
N TYR A 23 2.45 -9.95 -12.97
CA TYR A 23 1.02 -9.71 -13.18
C TYR A 23 0.71 -8.22 -13.30
N VAL A 24 1.17 -7.40 -12.34
CA VAL A 24 0.91 -5.95 -12.29
C VAL A 24 1.97 -5.25 -11.42
N ILE A 25 2.26 -3.98 -11.71
CA ILE A 25 3.03 -3.10 -10.82
C ILE A 25 2.06 -2.10 -10.17
N VAL A 26 1.83 -2.25 -8.87
CA VAL A 26 1.01 -1.32 -8.08
C VAL A 26 1.86 -0.12 -7.65
N ARG A 27 1.41 1.09 -8.00
CA ARG A 27 2.03 2.36 -7.57
C ARG A 27 1.30 2.88 -6.33
N THR A 28 2.07 3.15 -5.29
CA THR A 28 1.59 3.53 -3.96
C THR A 28 1.71 5.03 -3.70
N GLY A 29 0.94 5.56 -2.75
CA GLY A 29 0.98 6.99 -2.37
C GLY A 29 2.24 7.40 -1.59
N GLY A 30 3.10 6.44 -1.23
CA GLY A 30 4.35 6.67 -0.53
C GLY A 30 5.28 5.46 -0.63
N LYS A 31 6.47 5.57 -0.04
CA LYS A 31 7.41 4.45 0.02
C LYS A 31 6.79 3.32 0.84
N VAL A 32 6.79 2.12 0.27
CA VAL A 32 6.25 0.92 0.93
C VAL A 32 7.19 0.50 2.06
N ARG A 33 6.63 0.24 3.24
CA ARG A 33 7.33 -0.29 4.39
C ARG A 33 7.00 -1.76 4.62
N SER A 34 5.75 -2.15 4.42
CA SER A 34 5.26 -3.51 4.59
C SER A 34 4.10 -3.78 3.63
N VAL A 35 3.92 -5.04 3.27
CA VAL A 35 2.78 -5.51 2.48
C VAL A 35 2.20 -6.75 3.15
N ASP A 36 0.88 -6.89 3.08
CA ASP A 36 0.18 -8.08 3.54
C ASP A 36 -1.00 -8.40 2.61
N TRP A 37 -1.40 -9.67 2.58
CA TRP A 37 -2.55 -10.11 1.79
C TRP A 37 -3.84 -9.84 2.55
N ALA A 38 -4.76 -9.11 1.94
CA ALA A 38 -6.14 -9.07 2.43
C ALA A 38 -6.88 -10.27 1.83
N VAL A 39 -7.48 -11.11 2.68
CA VAL A 39 -8.32 -12.20 2.20
C VAL A 39 -9.75 -11.71 2.09
N GLY A 40 -10.17 -11.36 0.88
CA GLY A 40 -11.58 -11.13 0.55
C GLY A 40 -12.32 -12.43 0.33
N SER A 41 -13.62 -12.42 0.63
CA SER A 41 -14.50 -13.54 0.31
C SER A 41 -14.75 -13.62 -1.21
N GLY A 42 -13.83 -14.23 -1.97
CA GLY A 42 -14.03 -14.60 -3.37
C GLY A 42 -12.78 -14.57 -4.25
N SER A 43 -12.71 -15.42 -5.28
CA SER A 43 -11.53 -15.59 -6.16
C SER A 43 -11.38 -14.54 -7.27
N LYS A 44 -12.18 -13.47 -7.26
CA LYS A 44 -12.30 -12.54 -8.41
C LYS A 44 -11.33 -11.35 -8.35
N SER A 45 -10.68 -11.13 -7.21
CA SER A 45 -9.65 -10.11 -7.08
C SER A 45 -8.58 -10.52 -6.08
N ILE A 46 -7.35 -10.10 -6.39
CA ILE A 46 -6.24 -10.07 -5.46
C ILE A 46 -6.37 -8.80 -4.63
N GLN A 47 -6.31 -8.94 -3.31
CA GLN A 47 -6.40 -7.81 -2.39
C GLN A 47 -5.14 -7.71 -1.55
N LEU A 48 -4.61 -6.49 -1.44
CA LEU A 48 -3.35 -6.21 -0.76
C LEU A 48 -3.56 -5.05 0.20
N VAL A 49 -3.00 -5.18 1.40
CA VAL A 49 -2.82 -4.07 2.34
C VAL A 49 -1.37 -3.65 2.29
N VAL A 50 -1.14 -2.36 2.10
CA VAL A 50 0.19 -1.77 2.00
C VAL A 50 0.36 -0.74 3.11
N GLY A 51 1.33 -0.97 3.98
CA GLY A 51 1.78 0.01 4.96
C GLY A 51 2.91 0.83 4.36
N THR A 52 2.78 2.16 4.38
CA THR A 52 3.80 3.08 3.86
C THR A 52 4.62 3.71 4.99
N THR A 53 5.79 4.26 4.65
CA THR A 53 6.63 5.01 5.60
C THR A 53 6.05 6.36 6.00
N ASN A 54 5.02 6.84 5.31
CA ASN A 54 4.34 8.10 5.61
C ASN A 54 3.05 7.89 6.41
N ASN A 55 2.99 6.81 7.19
CA ASN A 55 1.87 6.48 8.08
C ASN A 55 0.52 6.33 7.35
N GLN A 56 0.53 5.83 6.11
CA GLN A 56 -0.69 5.45 5.40
C GLN A 56 -0.80 3.93 5.35
N LEU A 57 -2.04 3.46 5.51
CA LEU A 57 -2.42 2.10 5.18
C LEU A 57 -3.31 2.15 3.95
N GLU A 58 -2.79 1.66 2.83
CA GLU A 58 -3.50 1.65 1.54
C GLU A 58 -4.02 0.23 1.26
N TYR A 59 -5.26 0.15 0.81
CA TYR A 59 -5.89 -1.10 0.39
C TYR A 59 -6.05 -1.10 -1.13
N TYR A 60 -5.50 -2.12 -1.77
CA TYR A 60 -5.55 -2.30 -3.21
C TYR A 60 -6.37 -3.53 -3.59
N SER A 61 -7.18 -3.39 -4.64
CA SER A 61 -7.90 -4.48 -5.27
C SER A 61 -7.51 -4.57 -6.74
N ILE A 62 -7.00 -5.74 -7.15
CA ILE A 62 -6.54 -6.06 -8.49
C ILE A 62 -7.43 -7.18 -9.03
N PRO A 63 -8.15 -7.00 -10.15
CA PRO A 63 -9.00 -8.05 -10.72
C PRO A 63 -8.17 -9.23 -11.24
N THR A 64 -8.68 -10.45 -11.10
CA THR A 64 -8.09 -11.67 -11.66
C THR A 64 -8.61 -11.94 -13.08
N LYS A 65 -7.80 -12.49 -13.98
CA LYS A 65 -8.17 -12.76 -15.39
C LYS A 65 -9.48 -13.56 -15.58
N ASP A 66 -9.89 -14.36 -14.60
CA ASP A 66 -11.13 -15.15 -14.63
C ASP A 66 -12.42 -14.33 -14.45
N SER A 67 -12.34 -13.02 -14.19
CA SER A 67 -13.52 -12.17 -13.96
C SER A 67 -14.20 -11.64 -15.23
N GLY A 68 -13.70 -11.95 -16.43
CA GLY A 68 -14.35 -11.67 -17.73
C GLY A 68 -13.50 -10.90 -18.74
N LYS A 69 -13.58 -11.30 -20.03
CA LYS A 69 -12.99 -10.72 -21.28
C LYS A 69 -11.79 -9.75 -21.10
N ALA A 70 -10.72 -10.18 -20.45
CA ALA A 70 -9.43 -9.50 -20.56
C ALA A 70 -8.68 -10.05 -21.78
N LYS A 71 -8.25 -9.17 -22.70
CA LYS A 71 -7.31 -9.54 -23.77
C LYS A 71 -6.01 -10.03 -23.13
N LYS A 72 -5.41 -11.07 -23.72
CA LYS A 72 -4.31 -11.87 -23.16
C LYS A 72 -3.03 -11.08 -22.83
N GLU A 73 -2.92 -9.83 -23.29
CA GLU A 73 -1.70 -8.99 -23.18
C GLU A 73 -1.86 -7.69 -22.37
N ASP A 74 -3.06 -7.30 -21.93
CA ASP A 74 -3.21 -6.05 -21.17
C ASP A 74 -2.95 -6.29 -19.68
N THR A 75 -2.02 -5.52 -19.09
CA THR A 75 -1.81 -5.49 -17.64
C THR A 75 -3.10 -5.04 -16.94
N PRO A 76 -3.58 -5.75 -15.90
CA PRO A 76 -4.84 -5.41 -15.24
C PRO A 76 -4.72 -4.10 -14.48
N ASP A 77 -5.72 -3.23 -14.63
CA ASP A 77 -5.83 -2.02 -13.83
C ASP A 77 -6.16 -2.37 -12.37
N TYR A 78 -5.47 -1.70 -11.45
CA TYR A 78 -5.68 -1.85 -10.01
C TYR A 78 -6.33 -0.59 -9.44
N THR A 79 -7.13 -0.78 -8.39
CA THR A 79 -7.80 0.33 -7.72
C THR A 79 -7.34 0.41 -6.28
N ARG A 80 -7.08 1.64 -5.82
CA ARG A 80 -6.89 1.94 -4.40
C ARG A 80 -8.27 2.12 -3.79
N SER A 81 -8.81 1.08 -3.18
CA SER A 81 -10.20 1.09 -2.69
C SER A 81 -10.34 1.86 -1.38
N LEU A 82 -9.35 1.74 -0.49
CA LEU A 82 -9.37 2.41 0.81
C LEU A 82 -7.98 2.97 1.12
N SER A 83 -7.95 4.08 1.86
CA SER A 83 -6.73 4.60 2.49
C SER A 83 -7.11 5.02 3.91
N VAL A 84 -6.41 4.47 4.89
CA VAL A 84 -6.47 4.92 6.28
C VAL A 84 -5.28 5.84 6.51
N ASP A 85 -5.59 7.10 6.75
CA ASP A 85 -4.60 8.05 7.23
C ASP A 85 -4.53 7.92 8.75
N LEU A 86 -3.44 7.34 9.25
CA LEU A 86 -3.25 7.23 10.69
C LEU A 86 -3.21 8.65 11.29
N PRO A 87 -3.80 8.88 12.47
CA PRO A 87 -3.73 10.17 13.15
C PRO A 87 -2.27 10.42 13.56
N GLY A 88 -1.52 11.10 12.69
CA GLY A 88 -0.10 11.37 12.88
C GLY A 88 0.44 12.27 11.78
N HIS A 89 1.53 12.95 12.08
CA HIS A 89 2.26 13.66 11.03
C HIS A 89 2.94 12.66 10.09
N ARG A 90 2.93 12.98 8.79
CA ARG A 90 3.54 12.15 7.73
C ARG A 90 5.03 12.45 7.51
N THR A 91 5.52 13.52 8.12
CA THR A 91 6.89 14.03 8.06
C THR A 91 7.31 14.47 9.45
N ASP A 92 8.60 14.75 9.62
CA ASP A 92 9.13 15.23 10.89
C ASP A 92 8.38 16.46 11.39
N VAL A 93 7.95 16.41 12.65
CA VAL A 93 7.36 17.56 13.33
C VAL A 93 8.47 18.58 13.58
N ARG A 94 8.27 19.79 13.08
CA ARG A 94 9.24 20.90 13.16
C ARG A 94 8.93 21.87 14.28
N SER A 95 7.66 21.97 14.67
CA SER A 95 7.22 22.88 15.72
C SER A 95 6.00 22.35 16.46
N VAL A 96 5.90 22.69 17.73
CA VAL A 96 4.76 22.39 18.60
C VAL A 96 4.41 23.62 19.43
N SER A 97 3.13 23.86 19.65
CA SER A 97 2.65 24.96 20.48
C SER A 97 1.42 24.53 21.27
N LEU A 98 1.42 24.83 22.56
CA LEU A 98 0.30 24.55 23.44
C LEU A 98 -0.65 25.75 23.47
N SER A 99 -1.95 25.47 23.51
CA SER A 99 -2.94 26.49 23.82
C SER A 99 -2.76 26.99 25.24
N SER A 100 -3.01 28.28 25.48
CA SER A 100 -2.91 28.89 26.82
C SER A 100 -3.89 28.29 27.83
N ASP A 101 -4.91 27.54 27.37
CA ASP A 101 -5.88 26.86 28.23
C ASP A 101 -5.58 25.37 28.45
N ASP A 102 -4.42 24.87 27.97
CA ASP A 102 -3.96 23.48 28.08
C ASP A 102 -4.94 22.42 27.55
N LYS A 103 -5.91 22.81 26.72
CA LYS A 103 -6.86 21.86 26.12
C LYS A 103 -6.42 21.39 24.74
N MET A 104 -5.66 22.20 24.03
CA MET A 104 -5.26 21.94 22.65
C MET A 104 -3.76 22.03 22.45
N LEU A 105 -3.25 21.17 21.58
CA LEU A 105 -1.87 21.19 21.10
C LEU A 105 -1.89 21.39 19.59
N ALA A 106 -1.13 22.35 19.10
CA ALA A 106 -0.82 22.49 17.68
C ALA A 106 0.54 21.84 17.40
N SER A 107 0.62 21.06 16.32
CA SER A 107 1.86 20.48 15.84
C SER A 107 1.98 20.74 14.35
N ALA A 108 3.13 21.27 13.94
CA ALA A 108 3.42 21.62 12.56
C ALA A 108 4.55 20.75 12.01
N SER A 109 4.33 20.20 10.82
CA SER A 109 5.25 19.36 10.08
C SER A 109 5.43 19.90 8.67
N ASN A 110 6.36 19.34 7.91
CA ASN A 110 6.52 19.73 6.51
C ASN A 110 5.28 19.30 5.70
N GLY A 111 4.43 20.27 5.34
CA GLY A 111 3.21 20.05 4.56
C GLY A 111 1.90 20.00 5.34
N SER A 112 1.92 19.89 6.68
CA SER A 112 0.68 19.83 7.46
C SER A 112 0.81 20.37 8.88
N LEU A 113 -0.26 21.02 9.34
CA LEU A 113 -0.47 21.45 10.72
C LEU A 113 -1.67 20.69 11.29
N LYS A 114 -1.48 20.01 12.41
CA LYS A 114 -2.54 19.27 13.10
C LYS A 114 -2.81 19.90 14.46
N ILE A 115 -4.09 20.00 14.81
CA ILE A 115 -4.56 20.42 16.13
C ILE A 115 -5.09 19.20 16.86
N TRP A 116 -4.64 19.00 18.08
CA TRP A 116 -4.92 17.84 18.92
C TRP A 116 -5.64 18.27 20.18
N ASN A 117 -6.57 17.45 20.65
CA ASN A 117 -7.12 17.59 22.00
C ASN A 117 -6.23 16.82 22.98
N ILE A 118 -5.72 17.50 24.00
CA ILE A 118 -4.76 16.91 24.93
C ILE A 118 -5.41 15.82 25.81
N LYS A 119 -6.69 15.98 26.17
CA LYS A 119 -7.40 15.03 27.04
C LYS A 119 -7.76 13.74 26.31
N THR A 120 -8.23 13.85 25.07
CA THR A 120 -8.67 12.68 24.29
C THR A 120 -7.56 12.11 23.40
N GLN A 121 -6.44 12.81 23.26
CA GLN A 121 -5.31 12.44 22.39
C GLN A 121 -5.72 12.25 20.92
N THR A 122 -6.78 12.94 20.50
CA THR A 122 -7.31 12.85 19.13
C THR A 122 -6.99 14.09 18.32
N CYS A 123 -6.71 13.90 17.03
CA CYS A 123 -6.58 14.99 16.08
C CYS A 123 -7.97 15.61 15.82
N ILE A 124 -8.14 16.88 16.16
CA ILE A 124 -9.36 17.66 15.97
C ILE A 124 -9.41 18.20 14.53
N ARG A 125 -8.28 18.74 14.05
CA ARG A 125 -8.18 19.40 12.74
C ARG A 125 -6.84 19.12 12.09
N THR A 126 -6.86 18.98 10.77
CA THR A 126 -5.66 18.93 9.92
C THR A 126 -5.78 20.06 8.91
N PHE A 127 -4.71 20.83 8.77
CA PHE A 127 -4.54 21.87 7.76
C PHE A 127 -3.37 21.47 6.88
N GLU A 128 -3.55 21.57 5.57
CA GLU A 128 -2.44 21.46 4.63
C GLU A 128 -1.73 22.81 4.55
N CYS A 129 -0.42 22.79 4.74
CA CYS A 129 0.40 23.97 4.61
C CYS A 129 1.26 23.78 3.36
N GLY A 130 0.96 24.53 2.31
CA GLY A 130 1.83 24.61 1.14
C GLY A 130 3.15 25.28 1.50
N TYR A 131 4.20 24.88 0.80
CA TYR A 131 5.43 25.66 0.67
C TYR A 131 5.39 26.37 -0.69
#